data_AF-A0A0G1P6L1-F1
#
_entry.id   AF-A0A0G1P6L1-F1
#
_cell.length_a   1.000
_cell.length_b   1.000
_cell.length_c   1.000
_cell.angle_alpha   90.00
_cell.angle_beta   90.00
_cell.angle_gamma   90.00
#
_symmetry.space_group_name_H-M   'P 1'
#
loop_
_entity.id
_entity.type
_entity.pdbx_description
1 polymer ?
#
loop_
_entity_poly.entity_id
_entity_poly.type
_entity_poly.pdbx_seq_one_letter_code
_entity_poly.pdbx_strand_id
1 'polypeptide(L)'
;MVVITLWLQVLNGENWRNWAVMRTENWLHGDAGTLAAGMLWGGSGNLSYQTREAYRRVGLLHIVAASGYNVTLMTGWILSVGLIWLSRRWALGVTIIGVIIYMIIAGMQPSIIRAGIMSILAMVGLILGRERDAKWLLVITGGMMLAWNPKLISDIGFQLSFAATWGLVWLAPKGDLGTTLAAQAMTTPLILHHFGNLSVISPLVNAALLWTVPLIMQITAVGLVWGPINWLAWPLLRGQLWVVSSVASWPISSWEVGKMSWLWVGVYYVVLFLLIKILSTKH
;
A
#
# COMPACT_ATOMS: atom_id res chain seq x y z
N MET A 1 -34.27 10.58 -9.96
CA MET A 1 -34.15 10.96 -8.54
C MET A 1 -33.18 10.08 -7.76
N VAL A 2 -33.29 8.75 -7.76
CA VAL A 2 -32.41 7.81 -7.02
C VAL A 2 -30.91 8.02 -7.24
N VAL A 3 -30.49 8.29 -8.48
CA VAL A 3 -29.08 8.55 -8.82
C VAL A 3 -28.55 9.81 -8.12
N ILE A 4 -29.33 10.90 -8.08
CA ILE A 4 -28.93 12.17 -7.45
C ILE A 4 -28.90 12.06 -5.93
N THR A 5 -29.83 11.30 -5.33
CA THR A 5 -29.83 11.01 -3.88
C THR A 5 -28.65 10.13 -3.48
N LEU A 6 -28.25 9.17 -4.33
CA LEU A 6 -27.00 8.42 -4.20
C LEU A 6 -25.77 9.35 -4.27
N TRP A 7 -25.72 10.28 -5.22
CA TRP A 7 -24.62 11.26 -5.31
C TRP A 7 -24.55 12.23 -4.12
N LEU A 8 -25.68 12.61 -3.53
CA LEU A 8 -25.72 13.45 -2.32
C LEU A 8 -25.30 12.68 -1.06
N GLN A 9 -25.58 11.38 -0.99
CA GLN A 9 -25.02 10.50 0.04
C GLN A 9 -23.52 10.21 -0.18
N VAL A 10 -23.06 10.25 -1.43
CA VAL A 10 -21.64 10.07 -1.80
C VAL A 10 -20.73 11.17 -1.24
N LEU A 11 -21.28 12.38 -1.02
CA LEU A 11 -20.54 13.52 -0.44
C LEU A 11 -20.29 13.39 1.08
N ASN A 12 -20.97 12.47 1.76
CA ASN A 12 -20.62 12.08 3.13
C ASN A 12 -19.61 10.92 3.08
N GLY A 13 -18.34 11.23 3.34
CA GLY A 13 -17.15 10.36 3.21
C GLY A 13 -17.30 8.92 3.74
N GLU A 14 -18.09 8.69 4.79
CA GLU A 14 -18.30 7.35 5.34
C GLU A 14 -19.39 6.56 4.59
N ASN A 15 -20.43 7.22 4.09
CA ASN A 15 -21.56 6.57 3.44
C ASN A 15 -21.21 6.04 2.05
N TRP A 16 -20.42 6.80 1.28
CA TRP A 16 -20.00 6.38 -0.07
C TRP A 16 -19.02 5.20 -0.01
N ARG A 17 -18.08 5.21 0.95
CA ARG A 17 -17.10 4.14 1.11
C ARG A 17 -17.79 2.84 1.46
N ASN A 18 -18.70 2.89 2.42
CA ASN A 18 -19.50 1.75 2.83
C ASN A 18 -20.35 1.24 1.67
N TRP A 19 -20.95 2.14 0.88
CA TRP A 19 -21.68 1.75 -0.34
C TRP A 19 -20.79 1.04 -1.36
N ALA A 20 -19.59 1.56 -1.64
CA ALA A 20 -18.65 0.95 -2.58
C ALA A 20 -18.19 -0.44 -2.11
N VAL A 21 -17.88 -0.56 -0.82
CA VAL A 21 -17.53 -1.84 -0.17
C VAL A 21 -18.67 -2.84 -0.30
N MET A 22 -19.89 -2.47 0.12
CA MET A 22 -21.06 -3.35 0.01
C MET A 22 -21.35 -3.75 -1.43
N ARG A 23 -21.21 -2.82 -2.38
CA ARG A 23 -21.39 -3.12 -3.81
C ARG A 23 -20.38 -4.15 -4.29
N THR A 24 -19.10 -4.03 -3.93
CA THR A 24 -18.07 -5.03 -4.27
C THR A 24 -18.37 -6.38 -3.62
N GLU A 25 -18.70 -6.41 -2.33
CA GLU A 25 -19.01 -7.65 -1.58
C GLU A 25 -20.26 -8.38 -2.08
N ASN A 26 -21.26 -7.65 -2.58
CA ASN A 26 -22.46 -8.25 -3.17
C ASN A 26 -22.18 -9.01 -4.48
N TRP A 27 -21.13 -8.65 -5.23
CA TRP A 27 -20.73 -9.38 -6.44
C TRP A 27 -19.69 -10.47 -6.16
N LEU A 28 -18.86 -10.26 -5.13
CA LEU A 28 -17.78 -11.14 -4.73
C LEU A 28 -18.02 -11.57 -3.27
N HIS A 29 -18.74 -12.67 -3.08
CA HIS A 29 -19.14 -13.09 -1.74
C HIS A 29 -17.94 -13.50 -0.85
N GLY A 30 -18.08 -13.28 0.45
CA GLY A 30 -17.13 -13.70 1.48
C GLY A 30 -15.81 -12.92 1.46
N ASP A 31 -14.74 -13.55 1.96
CA ASP A 31 -13.42 -12.92 2.10
C ASP A 31 -12.83 -12.40 0.78
N ALA A 32 -13.24 -12.95 -0.37
CA ALA A 32 -12.80 -12.48 -1.68
C ALA A 32 -13.27 -11.04 -1.95
N GLY A 33 -14.54 -10.73 -1.69
CA GLY A 33 -15.07 -9.38 -1.87
C GLY A 33 -14.49 -8.41 -0.87
N THR A 34 -14.38 -8.81 0.39
CA THR A 34 -13.77 -7.95 1.41
C THR A 34 -12.31 -7.67 1.12
N LEU A 35 -11.56 -8.62 0.55
CA LEU A 35 -10.19 -8.41 0.12
C LEU A 35 -10.11 -7.41 -1.05
N ALA A 36 -10.94 -7.58 -2.08
CA ALA A 36 -11.02 -6.64 -3.20
C ALA A 36 -11.41 -5.22 -2.74
N ALA A 37 -12.41 -5.13 -1.87
CA ALA A 37 -12.86 -3.88 -1.27
C ALA A 37 -11.81 -3.26 -0.34
N GLY A 38 -11.05 -4.09 0.39
CA GLY A 38 -9.94 -3.68 1.23
C GLY A 38 -8.81 -3.05 0.42
N MET A 39 -8.40 -3.68 -0.69
CA MET A 39 -7.35 -3.19 -1.58
C MET A 39 -7.68 -1.84 -2.19
N LEU A 40 -8.91 -1.64 -2.68
CA LEU A 40 -9.27 -0.42 -3.40
C LEU A 40 -9.87 0.66 -2.49
N TRP A 41 -10.82 0.30 -1.62
CA TRP A 41 -11.62 1.24 -0.84
C TRP A 41 -11.16 1.38 0.62
N GLY A 42 -10.23 0.56 1.09
CA GLY A 42 -9.80 0.55 2.50
C GLY A 42 -10.78 -0.16 3.45
N GLY A 43 -11.75 -0.91 2.91
CA GLY A 43 -12.82 -1.60 3.65
C GLY A 43 -12.51 -3.02 4.09
N SER A 44 -11.31 -3.31 4.61
CA SER A 44 -10.88 -4.67 4.97
C SER A 44 -11.41 -5.18 6.32
N GLY A 45 -12.41 -4.52 6.91
CA GLY A 45 -12.90 -4.79 8.26
C GLY A 45 -13.69 -6.09 8.40
N ASN A 46 -14.33 -6.54 7.33
CA ASN A 46 -15.21 -7.73 7.31
C ASN A 46 -14.46 -9.05 7.10
N LEU A 47 -13.13 -9.03 6.98
CA LEU A 47 -12.35 -10.25 6.73
C LEU A 47 -12.48 -11.19 7.91
N SER A 48 -12.73 -12.47 7.61
CA SER A 48 -12.76 -13.50 8.63
C SER A 48 -11.45 -13.50 9.43
N TYR A 49 -11.55 -13.81 10.72
CA TYR A 49 -10.38 -13.90 11.59
C TYR A 49 -9.33 -14.87 11.01
N GLN A 50 -9.79 -16.00 10.46
CA GLN A 50 -8.93 -17.02 9.84
C GLN A 50 -8.13 -16.46 8.67
N THR A 51 -8.79 -15.75 7.75
CA THR A 51 -8.11 -15.15 6.59
C THR A 51 -7.17 -14.03 7.02
N ARG A 52 -7.63 -13.14 7.91
CA ARG A 52 -6.78 -12.05 8.43
C ARG A 52 -5.52 -12.60 9.11
N GLU A 53 -5.66 -13.67 9.89
CA GLU A 53 -4.54 -14.34 10.54
C GLU A 53 -3.62 -15.04 9.54
N ALA A 54 -4.15 -15.67 8.49
CA ALA A 54 -3.34 -16.24 7.42
C ALA A 54 -2.49 -15.17 6.71
N TYR A 55 -3.08 -14.03 6.35
CA TYR A 55 -2.35 -12.88 5.78
C TYR A 55 -1.32 -12.29 6.75
N ARG A 56 -1.62 -12.27 8.06
CA ARG A 56 -0.66 -11.86 9.10
C ARG A 56 0.54 -12.82 9.14
N ARG A 57 0.31 -14.13 9.14
CA ARG A 57 1.37 -15.16 9.18
C ARG A 57 2.28 -15.12 7.97
N VAL A 58 1.74 -14.95 6.76
CA VAL A 58 2.57 -14.82 5.55
C VAL A 58 3.14 -13.40 5.36
N GLY A 59 2.83 -12.44 6.24
CA GLY A 59 3.39 -11.09 6.20
C GLY A 59 2.79 -10.17 5.12
N LEU A 60 1.60 -10.49 4.61
CA LEU A 60 0.94 -9.76 3.53
C LEU A 60 -0.25 -8.91 3.99
N LEU A 61 -0.40 -8.68 5.30
CA LEU A 61 -1.48 -7.85 5.86
C LEU A 61 -1.48 -6.41 5.29
N HIS A 62 -0.33 -5.91 4.83
CA HIS A 62 -0.20 -4.60 4.19
C HIS A 62 -0.84 -4.51 2.78
N ILE A 63 -1.12 -5.65 2.13
CA ILE A 63 -1.81 -5.72 0.83
C ILE A 63 -3.33 -5.78 1.02
N VAL A 64 -3.78 -6.31 2.16
CA VAL A 64 -5.19 -6.51 2.51
C VAL A 64 -5.96 -5.19 2.63
N ALA A 65 -5.28 -4.12 3.04
CA ALA A 65 -5.84 -2.79 3.12
C ALA A 65 -5.15 -1.85 2.12
N ALA A 66 -5.85 -0.77 1.76
CA ALA A 66 -5.31 0.26 0.89
C ALA A 66 -3.96 0.79 1.41
N SER A 67 -2.94 0.75 0.56
CA SER A 67 -1.56 1.11 0.89
C SER A 67 -0.97 2.13 -0.07
N GLY A 68 0.25 2.60 0.19
CA GLY A 68 0.96 3.52 -0.72
C GLY A 68 1.24 2.92 -2.11
N TYR A 69 1.30 1.58 -2.22
CA TYR A 69 1.38 0.90 -3.52
C TYR A 69 0.12 1.17 -4.34
N ASN A 70 -1.06 1.08 -3.71
CA ASN A 70 -2.34 1.29 -4.35
C ASN A 70 -2.51 2.75 -4.83
N VAL A 71 -1.98 3.72 -4.06
CA VAL A 71 -1.90 5.12 -4.51
C VAL A 71 -1.03 5.26 -5.76
N THR A 72 0.13 4.59 -5.81
CA THR A 72 1.04 4.64 -6.95
C THR A 72 0.41 4.04 -8.21
N LEU A 73 -0.28 2.89 -8.05
CA LEU A 73 -1.05 2.27 -9.12
C LEU A 73 -2.15 3.19 -9.63
N MET A 74 -2.96 3.76 -8.73
CA MET A 74 -4.02 4.68 -9.09
C MET A 74 -3.48 5.93 -9.81
N THR A 75 -2.37 6.48 -9.33
CA THR A 75 -1.66 7.59 -9.97
C THR A 75 -1.28 7.22 -11.41
N GLY A 76 -0.68 6.05 -11.61
CA GLY A 76 -0.28 5.56 -12.93
C GLY A 76 -1.45 5.34 -13.87
N TRP A 77 -2.56 4.78 -13.40
CA TRP A 77 -3.75 4.51 -14.22
C TRP A 77 -4.44 5.79 -14.66
N ILE A 78 -4.71 6.70 -13.73
CA ILE A 78 -5.36 7.98 -14.05
C ILE A 78 -4.51 8.77 -15.03
N LEU A 79 -3.19 8.78 -14.84
CA LEU A 79 -2.27 9.42 -15.79
C LEU A 79 -2.30 8.74 -17.15
N SER A 80 -2.21 7.41 -17.21
CA SER A 80 -2.18 6.66 -18.47
C SER A 80 -3.45 6.87 -19.29
N VAL A 81 -4.62 6.81 -18.65
CA VAL A 81 -5.91 7.07 -19.30
C VAL A 81 -6.02 8.54 -19.70
N GLY A 82 -5.60 9.46 -18.82
CA GLY A 82 -5.59 10.90 -19.11
C GLY A 82 -4.75 11.25 -20.34
N LEU A 83 -3.60 10.59 -20.52
CA LEU A 83 -2.72 10.81 -21.67
C LEU A 83 -3.30 10.34 -23.02
N ILE A 84 -4.35 9.50 -23.03
CA ILE A 84 -5.03 9.10 -24.27
C ILE A 84 -5.83 10.28 -24.85
N TRP A 85 -6.43 11.11 -23.99
CA TRP A 85 -7.42 12.12 -24.39
C TRP A 85 -6.98 13.56 -24.12
N LEU A 86 -5.99 13.77 -23.25
CA LEU A 86 -5.57 15.09 -22.78
C LEU A 86 -4.10 15.34 -23.08
N SER A 87 -3.74 16.62 -23.23
CA SER A 87 -2.33 16.99 -23.27
C SER A 87 -1.65 16.68 -21.93
N ARG A 88 -0.33 16.43 -21.96
CA ARG A 88 0.44 16.02 -20.79
C ARG A 88 0.19 16.88 -19.54
N ARG A 89 0.09 18.20 -19.68
CA ARG A 89 -0.15 19.12 -18.56
C ARG A 89 -1.53 18.91 -17.91
N TRP A 90 -2.57 18.73 -18.73
CA TRP A 90 -3.93 18.46 -18.24
C TRP A 90 -4.05 17.06 -17.63
N ALA A 91 -3.43 16.04 -18.25
CA ALA A 91 -3.40 14.69 -17.69
C ALA A 91 -2.75 14.66 -16.29
N LEU A 92 -1.65 15.40 -16.09
CA LEU A 92 -1.02 15.56 -14.78
C LEU A 92 -1.94 16.25 -13.77
N GLY A 93 -2.64 17.32 -14.17
CA GLY A 93 -3.61 18.02 -13.32
C GLY A 93 -4.79 17.13 -12.89
N VAL A 94 -5.38 16.39 -13.83
CA VAL A 94 -6.44 15.42 -13.55
C VAL A 94 -5.95 14.31 -12.61
N THR A 95 -4.71 13.85 -12.81
CA THR A 95 -4.10 12.84 -11.93
C THR A 95 -3.96 13.34 -10.49
N ILE A 96 -3.52 14.60 -10.30
CA ILE A 96 -3.43 15.20 -8.95
C ILE A 96 -4.79 15.20 -8.26
N ILE A 97 -5.84 15.65 -8.95
CA ILE A 97 -7.20 15.66 -8.40
C ILE A 97 -7.66 14.24 -8.08
N GLY A 98 -7.43 13.29 -8.99
CA GLY A 98 -7.78 11.89 -8.81
C GLY A 98 -7.09 11.23 -7.63
N VAL A 99 -5.81 11.53 -7.38
CA VAL A 99 -5.06 11.05 -6.22
C VAL A 99 -5.65 11.59 -4.91
N ILE A 100 -5.99 12.89 -4.86
CA ILE A 100 -6.63 13.48 -3.67
C ILE A 100 -7.96 12.79 -3.38
N ILE A 101 -8.80 12.60 -4.40
CA ILE A 101 -10.07 11.89 -4.28
C ILE A 101 -9.82 10.47 -3.76
N TYR A 102 -8.86 9.74 -4.33
CA TYR A 102 -8.50 8.40 -3.90
C TYR A 102 -8.04 8.34 -2.43
N MET A 103 -7.25 9.31 -1.96
CA MET A 103 -6.79 9.36 -0.56
C MET A 103 -7.96 9.48 0.43
N ILE A 104 -8.91 10.37 0.13
CA ILE A 104 -10.13 10.54 0.92
C ILE A 104 -10.93 9.24 0.91
N ILE A 105 -11.05 8.65 -0.28
CA ILE A 105 -11.80 7.41 -0.49
C ILE A 105 -11.22 6.25 0.34
N ALA A 106 -9.91 6.06 0.26
CA ALA A 106 -9.22 4.95 0.88
C ALA A 106 -9.02 5.11 2.41
N GLY A 107 -9.52 6.19 3.01
CA GLY A 107 -9.56 6.37 4.46
C GLY A 107 -8.35 7.08 5.08
N MET A 108 -7.59 7.86 4.29
CA MET A 108 -6.57 8.81 4.80
C MET A 108 -5.56 8.22 5.80
N GLN A 109 -5.19 6.94 5.64
CA GLN A 109 -4.16 6.32 6.49
C GLN A 109 -2.79 6.99 6.26
N PRO A 110 -1.88 7.05 7.26
CA PRO A 110 -0.58 7.72 7.12
C PRO A 110 0.25 7.24 5.91
N SER A 111 0.18 5.95 5.57
CA SER A 111 0.84 5.38 4.39
C SER A 111 0.27 5.91 3.06
N ILE A 112 -1.05 6.07 2.99
CA ILE A 112 -1.80 6.61 1.84
C ILE A 112 -1.50 8.11 1.69
N ILE A 113 -1.53 8.86 2.80
CA ILE A 113 -1.22 10.29 2.81
C ILE A 113 0.20 10.55 2.30
N ARG A 114 1.20 9.81 2.82
CA ARG A 114 2.58 9.96 2.34
C ARG A 114 2.69 9.70 0.85
N ALA A 115 2.18 8.56 0.38
CA ALA A 115 2.24 8.19 -1.03
C ALA A 115 1.52 9.21 -1.92
N GLY A 116 0.37 9.73 -1.46
CA GLY A 116 -0.39 10.75 -2.16
C GLY A 116 0.37 12.08 -2.27
N ILE A 117 0.95 12.58 -1.17
CA ILE A 117 1.79 13.78 -1.18
C ILE A 117 2.98 13.59 -2.12
N MET A 118 3.68 12.45 -2.04
CA MET A 118 4.81 12.15 -2.92
C MET A 118 4.39 12.08 -4.40
N SER A 119 3.25 11.45 -4.73
CA SER A 119 2.68 11.44 -6.08
C SER A 119 2.38 12.85 -6.57
N ILE A 120 1.71 13.67 -5.76
CA ILE A 120 1.34 15.04 -6.12
C ILE A 120 2.58 15.90 -6.36
N LEU A 121 3.54 15.88 -5.43
CA LEU A 121 4.80 16.61 -5.57
C LEU A 121 5.59 16.15 -6.81
N ALA A 122 5.62 14.84 -7.09
CA ALA A 122 6.27 14.30 -8.28
C ALA A 122 5.58 14.74 -9.59
N MET A 123 4.25 14.93 -9.60
CA MET A 123 3.52 15.45 -10.76
C MET A 123 3.70 16.95 -10.92
N VAL A 124 3.65 17.72 -9.83
CA VAL A 124 3.96 19.16 -9.84
C VAL A 124 5.38 19.39 -10.37
N GLY A 125 6.36 18.58 -9.93
CA GLY A 125 7.72 18.61 -10.47
C GLY A 125 7.77 18.43 -11.99
N LEU A 126 6.99 17.51 -12.55
CA LEU A 126 6.89 17.35 -14.01
C LEU A 126 6.28 18.55 -14.72
N ILE A 127 5.24 19.16 -14.14
CA ILE A 127 4.60 20.35 -14.71
C ILE A 127 5.59 21.52 -14.77
N LEU A 128 6.41 21.65 -13.72
CA LEU A 128 7.43 22.70 -13.57
C LEU A 128 8.75 22.37 -14.31
N GLY A 129 8.87 21.20 -14.95
CA GLY A 129 10.09 20.77 -15.64
C GLY A 129 11.28 20.50 -14.71
N ARG A 130 11.04 20.19 -13.43
CA ARG A 130 12.09 19.89 -12.45
C ARG A 130 12.35 18.38 -12.38
N GLU A 131 13.61 18.02 -12.17
CA GLU A 131 13.99 16.63 -11.92
C GLU A 131 13.38 16.11 -10.60
N ARG A 132 12.98 14.85 -10.62
CA ARG A 132 12.37 14.17 -9.47
C ARG A 132 13.47 13.54 -8.63
N ASP A 133 13.83 14.20 -7.53
CA ASP A 133 14.68 13.56 -6.52
C ASP A 133 13.80 12.92 -5.43
N ALA A 134 13.72 11.59 -5.45
CA ALA A 134 12.97 10.81 -4.48
C ALA A 134 13.42 11.05 -3.02
N LYS A 135 14.68 11.45 -2.81
CA LYS A 135 15.23 11.77 -1.48
C LYS A 135 14.57 13.02 -0.93
N TRP A 136 14.55 14.10 -1.72
CA TRP A 136 13.93 15.36 -1.34
C TRP A 136 12.42 15.22 -1.18
N LEU A 137 11.77 14.44 -2.06
CA LEU A 137 10.34 14.15 -1.92
C LEU A 137 10.03 13.49 -0.58
N LEU A 138 10.83 12.53 -0.12
CA LEU A 138 10.60 11.87 1.16
C LEU A 138 10.79 12.83 2.34
N VAL A 139 11.87 13.63 2.33
CA VAL A 139 12.17 14.61 3.40
C VAL A 139 11.08 15.68 3.49
N ILE A 140 10.69 16.27 2.37
CA ILE A 140 9.62 17.28 2.31
C ILE A 140 8.30 16.67 2.79
N THR A 141 7.95 15.48 2.32
CA THR A 141 6.70 14.81 2.73
C THR A 141 6.68 14.54 4.23
N GLY A 142 7.77 14.02 4.79
CA GLY A 142 7.89 13.79 6.24
C GLY A 142 7.78 15.08 7.04
N GLY A 143 8.46 16.14 6.60
CA GLY A 143 8.38 17.47 7.21
C GLY A 143 6.96 18.04 7.19
N MET A 144 6.27 17.96 6.06
CA MET A 144 4.88 18.43 5.93
C MET A 144 3.92 17.64 6.84
N MET A 145 4.04 16.31 6.87
CA MET A 145 3.18 15.45 7.70
C MET A 145 3.39 15.72 9.19
N LEU A 146 4.65 15.83 9.64
CA LEU A 146 4.97 16.11 11.04
C LEU A 146 4.64 17.54 11.46
N ALA A 147 4.78 18.52 10.56
CA ALA A 147 4.34 19.89 10.80
C ALA A 147 2.82 19.97 10.98
N TRP A 148 2.06 19.16 10.24
CA TRP A 148 0.61 19.07 10.38
C TRP A 148 0.19 18.34 11.66
N ASN A 149 0.80 17.19 11.95
CA ASN A 149 0.52 16.42 13.14
C ASN A 149 1.79 15.76 13.71
N PRO A 150 2.42 16.37 14.73
CA PRO A 150 3.64 15.84 15.34
C PRO A 150 3.46 14.46 15.97
N LYS A 151 2.23 14.09 16.37
CA LYS A 151 1.94 12.77 16.98
C LYS A 151 2.14 11.61 16.01
N LEU A 152 2.21 11.87 14.70
CA LEU A 152 2.48 10.85 13.68
C LEU A 152 3.83 10.16 13.88
N ILE A 153 4.79 10.77 14.59
CA ILE A 153 6.08 10.12 14.87
C ILE A 153 5.95 8.82 15.67
N SER A 154 4.90 8.70 16.48
CA SER A 154 4.58 7.50 17.27
C SER A 154 3.64 6.54 16.55
N ASP A 155 3.13 6.90 15.38
CA ASP A 155 2.25 6.04 14.59
C ASP A 155 3.07 4.94 13.90
N ILE A 156 2.67 3.69 14.11
CA ILE A 156 3.38 2.51 13.58
C ILE A 156 3.32 2.50 12.04
N GLY A 157 2.19 2.90 11.45
CA GLY A 157 2.02 2.98 10.00
C GLY A 157 2.94 4.03 9.39
N PHE A 158 3.08 5.19 10.04
CA PHE A 158 4.05 6.21 9.65
C PHE A 158 5.48 5.69 9.73
N GLN A 159 5.89 5.12 10.88
CA GLN A 159 7.25 4.59 11.10
C GLN A 159 7.63 3.53 10.06
N LEU A 160 6.82 2.49 9.90
CA LEU A 160 7.10 1.39 8.96
C LEU A 160 7.18 1.88 7.53
N SER A 161 6.31 2.81 7.17
CA SER A 161 6.13 3.20 5.79
C SER A 161 7.17 4.24 5.35
N PHE A 162 7.64 5.10 6.26
CA PHE A 162 8.86 5.92 6.04
C PHE A 162 10.12 5.06 6.05
N ALA A 163 10.27 4.10 6.96
CA ALA A 163 11.42 3.21 6.99
C ALA A 163 11.55 2.37 5.70
N ALA A 164 10.44 1.81 5.21
CA ALA A 164 10.41 1.09 3.93
C ALA A 164 10.82 1.99 2.76
N THR A 165 10.28 3.22 2.70
CA THR A 165 10.58 4.17 1.62
C THR A 165 12.03 4.65 1.68
N TRP A 166 12.59 4.81 2.89
CA TRP A 166 14.00 5.12 3.09
C TRP A 166 14.89 3.98 2.56
N GLY A 167 14.56 2.73 2.90
CA GLY A 167 15.25 1.56 2.37
C GLY A 167 15.22 1.53 0.83
N LEU A 168 14.05 1.78 0.24
CA LEU A 168 13.88 1.85 -1.20
C LEU A 168 14.77 2.91 -1.87
N VAL A 169 14.82 4.12 -1.30
CA VAL A 169 15.49 5.26 -1.95
C VAL A 169 17.01 5.26 -1.74
N TRP A 170 17.50 4.75 -0.61
CA TRP A 170 18.94 4.79 -0.28
C TRP A 170 19.65 3.44 -0.36
N LEU A 171 18.95 2.31 -0.21
CA LEU A 171 19.58 0.99 -0.06
C LEU A 171 19.25 0.01 -1.19
N ALA A 172 18.16 0.23 -1.93
CA ALA A 172 17.71 -0.75 -2.91
C ALA A 172 18.67 -0.83 -4.12
N PRO A 173 19.26 -2.01 -4.40
CA PRO A 173 19.84 -2.25 -5.71
C PRO A 173 18.73 -2.24 -6.77
N LYS A 174 19.08 -1.89 -8.02
CA LYS A 174 18.11 -1.83 -9.13
C LYS A 174 17.46 -3.21 -9.34
N GLY A 175 16.15 -3.33 -9.10
CA GLY A 175 15.34 -4.54 -9.34
C GLY A 175 14.36 -4.88 -8.21
N ASP A 176 13.27 -5.59 -8.53
CA ASP A 176 12.12 -5.83 -7.62
C ASP A 176 12.47 -6.62 -6.34
N LEU A 177 13.44 -7.53 -6.42
CA LEU A 177 13.94 -8.25 -5.24
C LEU A 177 14.78 -7.33 -4.35
N GLY A 178 15.60 -6.46 -4.94
CA GLY A 178 16.43 -5.50 -4.23
C GLY A 178 15.62 -4.48 -3.44
N THR A 179 14.55 -3.96 -4.05
CA THR A 179 13.61 -3.03 -3.40
C THR A 179 12.88 -3.68 -2.24
N THR A 180 12.43 -4.93 -2.41
CA THR A 180 11.76 -5.71 -1.35
C THR A 180 12.70 -5.99 -0.18
N LEU A 181 13.93 -6.45 -0.45
CA LEU A 181 14.92 -6.74 0.58
C LEU A 181 15.35 -5.48 1.33
N ALA A 182 15.54 -4.36 0.63
CA ALA A 182 15.90 -3.08 1.26
C ALA A 182 14.78 -2.54 2.16
N ALA A 183 13.52 -2.62 1.70
CA ALA A 183 12.37 -2.25 2.51
C ALA A 183 12.23 -3.17 3.75
N GLN A 184 12.46 -4.48 3.59
CA GLN A 184 12.43 -5.43 4.69
C GLN A 184 13.56 -5.20 5.69
N ALA A 185 14.79 -4.97 5.25
CA ALA A 185 15.91 -4.66 6.14
C ALA A 185 15.61 -3.45 7.02
N MET A 186 14.97 -2.42 6.45
CA MET A 186 14.61 -1.22 7.20
C MET A 186 13.38 -1.39 8.10
N THR A 187 12.42 -2.26 7.75
CA THR A 187 11.16 -2.42 8.51
C THR A 187 11.21 -3.55 9.53
N THR A 188 12.05 -4.56 9.33
CA THR A 188 12.15 -5.75 10.19
C THR A 188 12.31 -5.41 11.67
N PRO A 189 13.20 -4.47 12.08
CA PRO A 189 13.37 -4.16 13.50
C PRO A 189 12.12 -3.56 14.14
N LEU A 190 11.43 -2.69 13.40
CA LEU A 190 10.19 -2.08 13.85
C LEU A 190 9.05 -3.12 13.92
N ILE A 191 8.99 -4.03 12.95
CA ILE A 191 8.01 -5.14 12.96
C ILE A 191 8.25 -6.03 14.18
N LEU A 192 9.50 -6.43 14.45
CA LEU A 192 9.85 -7.25 15.61
C LEU A 192 9.60 -6.53 16.94
N HIS A 193 9.84 -5.23 17.02
CA HIS A 193 9.56 -4.44 18.21
C HIS A 193 8.05 -4.38 18.52
N HIS A 194 7.23 -4.05 17.51
CA HIS A 194 5.80 -3.82 17.70
C HIS A 194 4.98 -5.12 17.74
N PHE A 195 5.28 -6.06 16.83
CA PHE A 195 4.48 -7.27 16.62
C PHE A 195 5.14 -8.56 17.11
N GLY A 196 6.47 -8.59 17.26
CA GLY A 196 7.20 -9.76 17.78
C GLY A 196 7.19 -10.99 16.87
N ASN A 197 6.76 -10.84 15.62
CA ASN A 197 6.70 -11.92 14.64
C ASN A 197 7.39 -11.50 13.33
N LEU A 198 8.01 -12.47 12.66
CA LEU A 198 8.63 -12.27 11.34
C LEU A 198 8.14 -13.33 10.37
N SER A 199 7.60 -12.91 9.22
CA SER A 199 7.30 -13.81 8.12
C SER A 199 8.51 -13.93 7.20
N VAL A 200 9.23 -15.05 7.29
CA VAL A 200 10.39 -15.33 6.44
C VAL A 200 9.96 -15.59 5.00
N ILE A 201 8.74 -16.11 4.80
CA ILE A 201 8.22 -16.44 3.48
C ILE A 201 7.62 -15.24 2.75
N SER A 202 7.45 -14.10 3.43
CA SER A 202 6.84 -12.88 2.89
C SER A 202 7.38 -12.42 1.54
N PRO A 203 8.72 -12.35 1.26
CA PRO A 203 9.21 -11.94 -0.05
C PRO A 203 8.71 -12.84 -1.19
N LEU A 204 8.69 -14.15 -0.96
CA LEU A 204 8.28 -15.13 -1.96
C LEU A 204 6.78 -15.04 -2.24
N VAL A 205 5.96 -14.99 -1.20
CA VAL A 205 4.50 -14.85 -1.37
C VAL A 205 4.15 -13.49 -1.96
N ASN A 206 4.85 -12.42 -1.57
CA ASN A 206 4.68 -11.10 -2.17
C ASN A 206 4.96 -11.14 -3.67
N ALA A 207 6.11 -11.68 -4.10
CA ALA A 207 6.44 -11.80 -5.52
C ALA A 207 5.40 -12.64 -6.29
N ALA A 208 4.90 -13.72 -5.68
CA ALA A 208 3.92 -14.60 -6.29
C ALA A 208 2.51 -13.99 -6.42
N LEU A 209 2.14 -13.04 -5.56
CA LEU A 209 0.77 -12.49 -5.52
C LEU A 209 0.67 -11.03 -5.95
N LEU A 210 1.71 -10.22 -5.80
CA LEU A 210 1.65 -8.76 -6.00
C LEU A 210 1.24 -8.36 -7.42
N TRP A 211 1.58 -9.16 -8.43
CA TRP A 211 1.20 -8.92 -9.84
C TRP A 211 -0.32 -8.99 -10.07
N THR A 212 -1.06 -9.71 -9.21
CA THR A 212 -2.53 -9.80 -9.31
C THR A 212 -3.23 -8.57 -8.72
N VAL A 213 -2.58 -7.83 -7.82
CA VAL A 213 -3.18 -6.68 -7.12
C VAL A 213 -3.61 -5.57 -8.08
N PRO A 214 -2.78 -5.12 -9.06
CA PRO A 214 -3.20 -4.17 -10.07
C PRO A 214 -4.47 -4.60 -10.83
N LEU A 215 -4.54 -5.86 -11.24
CA LEU A 215 -5.67 -6.40 -12.01
C LEU A 215 -6.95 -6.41 -11.17
N ILE A 216 -6.87 -6.93 -9.93
CA ILE A 216 -8.01 -6.97 -9.00
C ILE A 216 -8.57 -5.56 -8.77
N MET A 217 -7.69 -4.61 -8.48
CA MET A 217 -8.07 -3.22 -8.24
C MET A 217 -8.70 -2.56 -9.48
N GLN A 218 -8.15 -2.77 -10.68
CA GLN A 218 -8.74 -2.25 -11.92
C GLN A 218 -10.13 -2.83 -12.18
N ILE A 219 -10.28 -4.15 -12.08
CA ILE A 219 -11.56 -4.84 -12.25
C ILE A 219 -12.57 -4.32 -11.22
N THR A 220 -12.14 -4.15 -9.96
CA THR A 220 -13.00 -3.66 -8.88
C THR A 220 -13.41 -2.19 -9.09
N ALA A 221 -12.51 -1.37 -9.61
CA ALA A 221 -12.80 0.02 -9.95
C ALA A 221 -13.86 0.12 -11.07
N VAL A 222 -13.70 -0.68 -12.15
CA VAL A 222 -14.71 -0.75 -13.22
C VAL A 222 -16.01 -1.36 -12.71
N GLY A 223 -15.92 -2.33 -11.80
CA GLY A 223 -17.06 -2.99 -11.16
C GLY A 223 -17.91 -2.08 -10.28
N LEU A 224 -17.38 -0.93 -9.85
CA LEU A 224 -18.20 0.10 -9.22
C LEU A 224 -19.28 0.61 -10.19
N VAL A 225 -18.91 0.82 -11.45
CA VAL A 225 -19.83 1.27 -12.51
C VAL A 225 -20.63 0.07 -13.05
N TRP A 226 -19.94 -0.98 -13.49
CA TRP A 226 -20.54 -2.17 -14.08
C TRP A 226 -20.30 -3.42 -13.23
N GLY A 227 -21.16 -3.61 -12.23
CA GLY A 227 -21.08 -4.66 -11.21
C GLY A 227 -20.68 -6.08 -11.69
N PRO A 228 -21.27 -6.62 -12.77
CA PRO A 228 -20.96 -7.97 -13.26
C PRO A 228 -19.48 -8.22 -13.55
N ILE A 229 -18.70 -7.20 -13.92
CA ILE A 229 -17.28 -7.36 -14.25
C ILE A 229 -16.45 -7.86 -13.05
N ASN A 230 -16.93 -7.62 -11.82
CA ASN A 230 -16.25 -8.06 -10.60
C ASN A 230 -16.03 -9.57 -10.58
N TRP A 231 -16.87 -10.37 -11.26
CA TRP A 231 -16.69 -11.81 -11.36
C TRP A 231 -15.36 -12.20 -12.03
N LEU A 232 -14.77 -11.34 -12.87
CA LEU A 232 -13.45 -11.57 -13.46
C LEU A 232 -12.32 -11.52 -12.42
N ALA A 233 -12.50 -10.80 -11.31
CA ALA A 233 -11.53 -10.77 -10.21
C ALA A 233 -11.62 -12.02 -9.32
N TRP A 234 -12.75 -12.73 -9.34
CA TRP A 234 -13.01 -13.90 -8.49
C TRP A 234 -11.92 -14.98 -8.57
N PRO A 235 -11.46 -15.46 -9.74
CA PRO A 235 -10.42 -16.48 -9.80
C PRO A 235 -9.08 -15.99 -9.23
N LEU A 236 -8.73 -14.70 -9.42
CA LEU A 236 -7.51 -14.12 -8.87
C LEU A 236 -7.58 -14.03 -7.34
N LEU A 237 -8.71 -13.56 -6.80
CA LEU A 237 -8.95 -13.45 -5.36
C LEU A 237 -8.95 -14.83 -4.70
N ARG A 238 -9.64 -15.80 -5.29
CA ARG A 238 -9.70 -17.18 -4.78
C ARG A 238 -8.35 -17.87 -4.86
N GLY A 239 -7.58 -17.60 -5.90
CA GLY A 239 -6.18 -18.01 -6.04
C GLY A 239 -5.30 -17.43 -4.92
N GLN A 240 -5.37 -16.12 -4.67
CA GLN A 240 -4.65 -15.47 -3.57
C GLN A 240 -5.02 -16.09 -2.21
N LEU A 241 -6.31 -16.22 -1.91
CA LEU A 241 -6.79 -16.82 -0.66
C LEU A 241 -6.28 -18.25 -0.48
N TRP A 242 -6.31 -19.06 -1.54
CA TRP A 242 -5.80 -20.42 -1.52
C TRP A 242 -4.28 -20.48 -1.29
N VAL A 243 -3.49 -19.66 -2.00
CA VAL A 243 -2.03 -19.60 -1.80
C VAL A 243 -1.71 -19.17 -0.37
N VAL A 244 -2.33 -18.09 0.11
CA VAL A 244 -2.07 -17.55 1.45
C VAL A 244 -2.45 -18.56 2.54
N SER A 245 -3.63 -19.15 2.48
CA SER A 245 -4.06 -20.17 3.46
C SER A 245 -3.17 -21.41 3.43
N SER A 246 -2.76 -21.87 2.24
CA SER A 246 -1.88 -23.03 2.09
C SER A 246 -0.50 -22.75 2.69
N VAL A 247 0.10 -21.60 2.37
CA VAL A 247 1.43 -21.24 2.88
C VAL A 247 1.38 -20.89 4.37
N ALA A 248 0.31 -20.28 4.87
CA ALA A 248 0.15 -19.99 6.30
C ALA A 248 0.06 -21.24 7.18
N SER A 249 -0.33 -22.39 6.60
CA SER A 249 -0.32 -23.68 7.30
C SER A 249 1.09 -24.25 7.52
N TRP A 250 2.10 -23.74 6.80
CA TRP A 250 3.46 -24.23 6.92
C TRP A 250 4.09 -23.77 8.24
N PRO A 251 4.83 -24.66 8.95
CA PRO A 251 5.48 -24.32 10.22
C PRO A 251 6.50 -23.15 10.12
N ILE A 252 7.04 -22.92 8.92
CA ILE A 252 8.07 -21.91 8.65
C ILE A 252 7.44 -20.55 8.24
N SER A 253 6.11 -20.47 8.14
CA SER A 253 5.42 -19.27 7.65
C SER A 253 5.72 -18.02 8.50
N SER A 254 5.75 -18.17 9.82
CA SER A 254 6.10 -17.09 10.76
C SER A 254 6.93 -17.60 11.92
N TRP A 255 7.97 -16.85 12.28
CA TRP A 255 8.72 -17.06 13.52
C TRP A 255 8.26 -16.06 14.57
N GLU A 256 7.78 -16.58 15.71
CA GLU A 256 7.50 -15.79 16.90
C GLU A 256 8.79 -15.62 17.68
N VAL A 257 9.45 -14.49 17.49
CA VAL A 257 10.74 -14.17 18.11
C VAL A 257 10.54 -13.46 19.45
N GLY A 258 9.33 -12.97 19.72
CA GLY A 258 9.02 -12.12 20.86
C GLY A 258 9.30 -10.64 20.58
N LYS A 259 8.74 -9.76 21.40
CA LYS A 259 8.89 -8.30 21.23
C LYS A 259 10.32 -7.88 21.58
N MET A 260 11.01 -7.28 20.62
CA MET A 260 12.37 -6.77 20.81
C MET A 260 12.36 -5.42 21.54
N SER A 261 13.40 -5.12 22.32
CA SER A 261 13.52 -3.81 22.98
C SER A 261 13.96 -2.72 21.99
N TRP A 262 13.69 -1.45 22.32
CA TRP A 262 14.20 -0.32 21.52
C TRP A 262 15.73 -0.27 21.44
N LEU A 263 16.43 -0.78 22.46
CA LEU A 263 17.89 -0.91 22.44
C LEU A 263 18.33 -1.84 21.31
N TRP A 264 17.68 -3.00 21.17
CA TRP A 264 17.97 -3.94 20.09
C TRP A 264 17.73 -3.32 18.71
N VAL A 265 16.63 -2.57 18.56
CA VAL A 265 16.33 -1.83 17.32
C VAL A 265 17.44 -0.83 16.99
N GLY A 266 17.90 -0.07 17.98
CA GLY A 266 19.01 0.87 17.81
C GLY A 266 20.31 0.19 17.39
N VAL A 267 20.68 -0.90 18.07
CA VAL A 267 21.86 -1.70 17.72
C VAL A 267 21.76 -2.25 16.30
N TYR A 268 20.60 -2.78 15.92
CA TYR A 268 20.37 -3.29 14.57
C TYR A 268 20.63 -2.22 13.50
N TYR A 269 20.06 -1.02 13.65
CA TYR A 269 20.27 0.05 12.67
C TYR A 269 21.72 0.53 12.61
N VAL A 270 22.43 0.56 13.74
CA VAL A 270 23.87 0.88 13.76
C VAL A 270 24.67 -0.18 13.00
N VAL A 271 24.42 -1.47 13.26
CA VAL A 271 25.09 -2.56 12.55
C VAL A 271 24.78 -2.52 11.06
N LEU A 272 23.51 -2.33 10.68
CA LEU A 272 23.10 -2.21 9.28
C LEU A 272 23.83 -1.05 8.59
N PHE A 273 23.90 0.12 9.22
CA PHE A 273 24.62 1.27 8.70
C PHE A 273 26.11 1.00 8.49
N LEU A 274 26.77 0.34 9.45
CA LEU A 274 28.18 -0.03 9.34
C LEU A 274 28.40 -1.04 8.20
N LEU A 275 27.54 -2.04 8.07
CA LEU A 275 27.60 -3.02 6.98
C LEU A 275 27.48 -2.35 5.61
N ILE A 276 26.52 -1.44 5.45
CA ILE A 276 26.34 -0.68 4.20
C ILE A 276 27.60 0.13 3.88
N LYS A 277 28.19 0.80 4.86
CA LYS A 277 29.42 1.59 4.68
C LYS A 277 30.62 0.72 4.28
N ILE A 278 30.75 -0.47 4.85
CA ILE A 278 31.80 -1.44 4.51
C ILE A 278 31.60 -1.99 3.09
N LEU A 279 30.36 -2.24 2.68
CA LEU A 279 30.05 -2.73 1.33
C LEU A 279 30.23 -1.63 0.27
N SER A 280 29.92 -0.38 0.59
CA SER A 280 30.06 0.74 -0.35
C SER A 280 31.50 1.22 -0.54
N THR A 281 32.43 0.85 0.36
CA THR A 281 33.85 1.23 0.26
C THR A 281 34.69 0.24 -0.54
N LYS A 282 34.09 -0.88 -0.96
CA LYS A 282 34.73 -1.91 -1.80
C LYS A 282 34.47 -1.74 -3.30
N HIS A 283 33.78 -0.68 -3.70
CA HIS A 283 33.55 -0.24 -5.07
C HIS A 283 34.04 1.20 -5.24
#